data_AF-A0A6L9LIL3-F1
#
_entry.id   AF-A0A6L9LIL3-F1
#
_cell.length_a   1.000
_cell.length_b   1.000
_cell.length_c   1.000
_cell.angle_alpha   90.00
_cell.angle_beta   90.00
_cell.angle_gamma   90.00
#
_symmetry.space_group_name_H-M   'P 1'
#
loop_
_entity.id
_entity.type
_entity.pdbx_description
1 polymer ?
#
loop_
_entity_poly.entity_id
_entity_poly.type
_entity_poly.pdbx_seq_one_letter_code
_entity_poly.pdbx_strand_id
1 'polypeptide(L)'
;MGITERKEREREEMRKLILDAAQTLFLANGYEKVSIRNIADTIEYSPATIYLYYKDKNELLYALHQRGFVKMVSEFQSLRSLSDPFERLVEMGRAYIRFAVENPELFDLMFIMTAPMDKLDKEDWVEGDQAFGLLMTIVQECMDAGIFKKHDVQATSMMIWSGIHGYTALFLRKRLGMFPECDRQPIMDEAFDLFCKTLRHGL
;
A
#
# COMPACT_ATOMS: atom_id res chain seq x y z
N MET A 1 31.06 1.82 20.61
CA MET A 1 30.23 2.61 19.67
C MET A 1 31.03 3.81 19.24
N GLY A 2 31.31 3.91 17.94
CA GLY A 2 32.06 5.03 17.36
C GLY A 2 31.21 6.30 17.28
N ILE A 3 31.87 7.46 17.18
CA ILE A 3 31.21 8.77 17.02
C ILE A 3 30.31 8.80 15.77
N THR A 4 30.71 8.10 14.71
CA THR A 4 29.96 7.97 13.45
C THR A 4 28.67 7.18 13.63
N GLU A 5 28.72 5.99 14.23
CA GLU A 5 27.54 5.14 14.48
C GLU A 5 26.50 5.85 15.35
N ARG A 6 26.95 6.64 16.35
CA ARG A 6 26.06 7.44 17.20
C ARG A 6 25.34 8.52 16.39
N LYS A 7 26.05 9.25 15.53
CA LYS A 7 25.48 10.31 14.69
C LYS A 7 24.50 9.74 13.65
N GLU A 8 24.78 8.59 13.08
CA GLU A 8 23.88 7.90 12.15
C GLU A 8 22.59 7.48 12.85
N ARG A 9 22.70 6.87 14.04
CA ARG A 9 21.53 6.51 14.84
C ARG A 9 20.68 7.72 15.21
N GLU A 10 21.29 8.80 15.69
CA GLU A 10 20.57 10.05 16.03
C GLU A 10 19.87 10.63 14.78
N ARG A 11 20.48 10.50 13.59
CA ARG A 11 19.88 10.93 12.32
C ARG A 11 18.67 10.07 11.95
N GLU A 12 18.76 8.75 12.10
CA GLU A 12 17.65 7.82 11.83
C GLU A 12 16.49 8.00 12.80
N GLU A 13 16.78 8.17 14.10
CA GLU A 13 15.79 8.46 15.14
C GLU A 13 15.01 9.75 14.80
N MET A 14 15.70 10.79 14.34
CA MET A 14 15.05 12.03 13.92
C MET A 14 14.22 11.86 12.64
N ARG A 15 14.71 11.13 11.62
CA ARG A 15 13.90 10.81 10.42
C ARG A 15 12.62 10.09 10.81
N LYS A 16 12.72 9.12 11.72
CA LYS A 16 11.58 8.36 12.23
C LYS A 16 10.59 9.27 12.96
N LEU A 17 11.06 10.12 13.88
CA LEU A 17 10.23 11.07 14.61
C LEU A 17 9.44 12.00 13.67
N ILE A 18 10.12 12.55 12.66
CA ILE A 18 9.50 13.42 11.66
C ILE A 18 8.42 12.66 10.88
N LEU A 19 8.71 11.45 10.41
CA LEU A 19 7.74 10.65 9.66
C LEU A 19 6.55 10.22 10.52
N ASP A 20 6.76 9.85 11.78
CA ASP A 20 5.69 9.42 12.69
C ASP A 20 4.73 10.58 12.98
N ALA A 21 5.27 11.78 13.21
CA ALA A 21 4.48 12.99 13.37
C ALA A 21 3.72 13.35 12.09
N ALA A 22 4.38 13.26 10.94
CA ALA A 22 3.73 13.53 9.66
C ALA A 22 2.60 12.55 9.37
N GLN A 23 2.82 11.24 9.57
CA GLN A 23 1.80 10.22 9.41
C GLN A 23 0.59 10.50 10.31
N THR A 24 0.82 10.83 11.57
CA THR A 24 -0.24 11.17 12.54
C THR A 24 -1.06 12.36 12.06
N LEU A 25 -0.40 13.43 11.63
CA LEU A 25 -1.07 14.63 11.14
C LEU A 25 -1.85 14.38 9.84
N PHE A 26 -1.30 13.58 8.93
CA PHE A 26 -1.95 13.25 7.67
C PHE A 26 -3.19 12.39 7.87
N LEU A 27 -3.13 11.38 8.75
CA LEU A 27 -4.30 10.57 9.12
C LEU A 27 -5.41 11.42 9.75
N ALA A 28 -5.05 12.41 10.57
CA ALA A 28 -6.04 13.25 11.24
C ALA A 28 -6.66 14.33 10.34
N ASN A 29 -5.87 14.93 9.44
CA ASN A 29 -6.26 16.17 8.75
C ASN A 29 -6.31 16.05 7.22
N GLY A 30 -5.84 14.93 6.66
CA GLY A 30 -5.65 14.74 5.23
C GLY A 30 -4.38 15.40 4.69
N TYR A 31 -3.89 14.88 3.56
CA TYR A 31 -2.61 15.29 2.96
C TYR A 31 -2.53 16.76 2.59
N GLU A 32 -3.59 17.33 2.02
CA GLU A 32 -3.59 18.70 1.53
C GLU A 32 -3.44 19.74 2.66
N LYS A 33 -3.97 19.44 3.85
CA LYS A 33 -4.02 20.42 4.96
C LYS A 33 -2.76 20.47 5.80
N VAL A 34 -1.90 19.46 5.72
CA VAL A 34 -0.70 19.38 6.56
C VAL A 34 0.49 20.01 5.84
N SER A 35 1.14 20.96 6.49
CA SER A 35 2.38 21.60 6.04
C SER A 35 3.60 21.12 6.82
N ILE A 36 4.81 21.36 6.29
CA ILE A 36 6.08 21.12 7.01
C ILE A 36 6.11 21.84 8.36
N ARG A 37 5.49 23.03 8.43
CA ARG A 37 5.40 23.79 9.68
C ARG A 37 4.54 23.07 10.71
N ASN A 38 3.40 22.51 10.33
CA ASN A 38 2.56 21.75 11.26
C ASN A 38 3.29 20.53 11.84
N ILE A 39 4.07 19.84 11.00
CA ILE A 39 4.89 18.70 11.42
C ILE A 39 5.95 19.17 12.43
N ALA A 40 6.68 20.23 12.10
CA ALA A 40 7.71 20.80 12.97
C ALA A 40 7.14 21.23 14.33
N ASP A 41 6.00 21.93 14.33
CA ASP A 41 5.31 22.39 15.54
C ASP A 41 4.88 21.20 16.42
N THR A 42 4.45 20.09 15.82
CA THR A 42 4.00 18.88 16.53
C THR A 42 5.12 18.16 17.27
N ILE A 43 6.34 18.25 16.75
CA ILE A 43 7.53 17.67 17.40
C ILE A 43 8.36 18.71 18.16
N GLU A 44 7.85 19.95 18.29
CA GLU A 44 8.53 21.06 18.96
C GLU A 44 9.89 21.45 18.34
N TYR A 45 10.02 21.31 17.02
CA TYR A 45 11.20 21.72 16.25
C TYR A 45 10.89 22.86 15.28
N SER A 46 11.95 23.47 14.75
CA SER A 46 11.80 24.47 13.69
C SER A 46 11.54 23.81 12.33
N PRO A 47 10.83 24.46 11.40
CA PRO A 47 10.72 23.97 10.02
C PRO A 47 12.08 23.74 9.36
N ALA A 48 13.09 24.57 9.69
CA ALA A 48 14.46 24.41 9.20
C ALA A 48 15.06 23.05 9.60
N THR A 49 14.72 22.53 10.78
CA THR A 49 15.14 21.20 11.21
C THR A 49 14.59 20.12 10.29
N ILE A 50 13.33 20.20 9.88
CA ILE A 50 12.73 19.22 8.95
C ILE A 50 13.47 19.22 7.61
N TYR A 51 13.80 20.41 7.10
CA TYR A 51 14.51 20.58 5.83
C TYR A 51 15.93 20.00 5.82
N LEU A 52 16.54 19.73 6.98
CA LEU A 52 17.81 18.99 7.07
C LEU A 52 17.65 17.49 6.73
N TYR A 53 16.44 16.95 6.84
CA TYR A 53 16.15 15.54 6.62
C TYR A 53 15.30 15.27 5.38
N TYR A 54 14.39 16.20 5.03
CA TYR A 54 13.51 16.11 3.88
C TYR A 54 13.49 17.46 3.16
N LYS A 55 13.93 17.49 1.91
CA LYS A 55 14.01 18.67 1.05
C LYS A 55 12.69 19.41 0.93
N ASP A 56 11.60 18.66 0.84
CA ASP A 56 10.25 19.21 0.72
C ASP A 56 9.18 18.21 1.22
N LYS A 57 7.92 18.64 1.12
CA LYS A 57 6.77 17.82 1.50
C LYS A 57 6.64 16.56 0.64
N ASN A 58 7.05 16.58 -0.63
CA ASN A 58 6.93 15.42 -1.52
C ASN A 58 7.94 14.34 -1.14
N GLU A 59 9.16 14.69 -0.74
CA GLU A 59 10.13 13.71 -0.22
C GLU A 59 9.60 13.01 1.04
N LEU A 60 8.93 13.77 1.91
CA LEU A 60 8.32 13.23 3.12
C LEU A 60 7.12 12.32 2.80
N LEU A 61 6.25 12.74 1.87
CA LEU A 61 5.14 11.91 1.37
C LEU A 61 5.66 10.64 0.71
N TYR A 62 6.76 10.71 -0.03
CA TYR A 62 7.36 9.54 -0.64
C TYR A 62 7.88 8.56 0.40
N ALA A 63 8.57 9.04 1.44
CA ALA A 63 9.01 8.18 2.53
C ALA A 63 7.83 7.52 3.28
N LEU A 64 6.68 8.19 3.40
CA LEU A 64 5.44 7.58 3.91
C LEU A 64 4.83 6.56 2.95
N HIS A 65 4.85 6.85 1.64
CA HIS A 65 4.46 5.89 0.60
C HIS A 65 5.31 4.60 0.74
N GLN A 66 6.63 4.72 0.85
CA GLN A 66 7.53 3.57 1.04
C GLN A 66 7.18 2.78 2.32
N ARG A 67 6.93 3.49 3.43
CA ARG A 67 6.48 2.88 4.68
C ARG A 67 5.15 2.13 4.52
N GLY A 68 4.22 2.64 3.70
CA GLY A 68 2.98 1.97 3.38
C GLY A 68 3.17 0.65 2.66
N PHE A 69 4.06 0.61 1.67
CA PHE A 69 4.43 -0.64 1.00
C PHE A 69 5.09 -1.64 1.94
N VAL A 70 6.02 -1.20 2.79
CA VAL A 70 6.64 -2.08 3.81
C VAL A 70 5.59 -2.68 4.73
N LYS A 71 4.64 -1.86 5.21
CA LYS A 71 3.53 -2.33 6.05
C LYS A 71 2.66 -3.36 5.29
N MET A 72 2.19 -3.03 4.09
CA MET A 72 1.36 -3.92 3.28
C MET A 72 2.05 -5.25 2.98
N VAL A 73 3.33 -5.23 2.58
CA VAL A 73 4.09 -6.44 2.29
C VAL A 73 4.32 -7.30 3.53
N SER A 74 4.43 -6.68 4.72
CA SER A 74 4.55 -7.42 5.98
C SER A 74 3.32 -8.28 6.28
N GLU A 75 2.11 -7.83 5.89
CA GLU A 75 0.87 -8.60 6.04
C GLU A 75 0.88 -9.88 5.20
N PHE A 76 1.62 -9.90 4.08
CA PHE A 76 1.73 -11.05 3.20
C PHE A 76 2.72 -12.12 3.69
N GLN A 77 3.54 -11.83 4.70
CA GLN A 77 4.57 -12.76 5.16
C GLN A 77 3.98 -14.05 5.74
N SER A 78 2.87 -13.94 6.46
CA SER A 78 2.16 -15.07 7.07
C SER A 78 1.65 -16.07 6.02
N LEU A 79 1.38 -15.60 4.79
CA LEU A 79 0.82 -16.42 3.72
C LEU A 79 1.78 -17.50 3.23
N ARG A 80 3.09 -17.33 3.45
CA ARG A 80 4.12 -18.28 3.02
C ARG A 80 3.97 -19.67 3.63
N SER A 81 3.26 -19.81 4.76
CA SER A 81 3.04 -21.11 5.39
C SER A 81 1.92 -21.94 4.74
N LEU A 82 1.11 -21.36 3.87
CA LEU A 82 0.03 -22.06 3.19
C LEU A 82 0.56 -22.84 1.99
N SER A 83 0.16 -24.11 1.87
CA SER A 83 0.66 -25.00 0.81
C SER A 83 -0.05 -24.81 -0.53
N ASP A 84 -1.36 -24.55 -0.53
CA ASP A 84 -2.13 -24.33 -1.77
C ASP A 84 -1.83 -22.91 -2.31
N PRO A 85 -1.25 -22.76 -3.51
CA PRO A 85 -0.97 -21.44 -4.08
C PRO A 85 -2.25 -20.64 -4.34
N PHE A 86 -3.38 -21.29 -4.62
CA PHE A 86 -4.64 -20.58 -4.81
C PHE A 86 -5.19 -20.06 -3.49
N GLU A 87 -5.08 -20.83 -2.40
CA GLU A 87 -5.41 -20.35 -1.06
C GLU A 87 -4.53 -19.15 -0.65
N ARG A 88 -3.23 -19.20 -0.95
CA ARG A 88 -2.32 -18.05 -0.77
C ARG A 88 -2.78 -16.82 -1.54
N LEU A 89 -3.23 -17.00 -2.78
CA LEU A 89 -3.73 -15.89 -3.60
C LEU A 89 -4.99 -15.26 -2.99
N VAL A 90 -5.93 -16.08 -2.52
CA VAL A 90 -7.15 -15.62 -1.84
C VAL A 90 -6.79 -14.84 -0.58
N GLU A 91 -5.93 -15.39 0.27
CA GLU A 91 -5.54 -14.71 1.51
C GLU A 91 -4.71 -13.45 1.27
N MET A 92 -3.91 -13.39 0.20
CA MET A 92 -3.26 -12.15 -0.25
C MET A 92 -4.29 -11.09 -0.64
N GLY A 93 -5.34 -11.46 -1.36
CA GLY A 93 -6.46 -10.58 -1.69
C GLY A 93 -7.18 -10.05 -0.44
N ARG A 94 -7.47 -10.91 0.53
CA ARG A 94 -8.09 -10.52 1.81
C ARG A 94 -7.18 -9.57 2.61
N ALA A 95 -5.87 -9.86 2.67
CA ALA A 95 -4.89 -9.00 3.33
C ALA A 95 -4.78 -7.63 2.66
N TYR A 96 -4.82 -7.59 1.33
CA TYR A 96 -4.83 -6.34 0.57
C TYR A 96 -6.05 -5.47 0.89
N ILE A 97 -7.26 -6.05 0.86
CA ILE A 97 -8.51 -5.33 1.17
C ILE A 97 -8.49 -4.83 2.62
N ARG A 98 -8.12 -5.69 3.57
CA ARG A 98 -8.03 -5.33 4.99
C ARG A 98 -7.04 -4.20 5.23
N PHE A 99 -5.85 -4.26 4.64
CA PHE A 99 -4.88 -3.18 4.70
C PHE A 99 -5.48 -1.86 4.20
N ALA A 100 -6.19 -1.89 3.07
CA ALA A 100 -6.80 -0.72 2.47
C ALA A 100 -7.91 -0.10 3.36
N VAL A 101 -8.76 -0.95 3.96
CA VAL A 101 -9.84 -0.51 4.87
C VAL A 101 -9.31 0.04 6.19
N GLU A 102 -8.26 -0.56 6.74
CA GLU A 102 -7.64 -0.10 7.99
C GLU A 102 -6.75 1.13 7.81
N ASN A 103 -6.31 1.42 6.58
CA ASN A 103 -5.37 2.50 6.27
C ASN A 103 -5.78 3.28 5.00
N PRO A 104 -7.01 3.85 4.93
CA PRO A 104 -7.54 4.42 3.69
C PRO A 104 -6.73 5.61 3.16
N GLU A 105 -6.19 6.46 4.03
CA GLU A 105 -5.33 7.57 3.61
C GLU A 105 -4.02 7.04 3.02
N LEU A 106 -3.43 6.02 3.64
CA LEU A 106 -2.20 5.42 3.15
C LEU A 106 -2.41 4.72 1.80
N PHE A 107 -3.55 4.06 1.63
CA PHE A 107 -3.97 3.50 0.34
C PHE A 107 -4.09 4.58 -0.73
N ASP A 108 -4.68 5.74 -0.39
CA ASP A 108 -4.78 6.88 -1.31
C ASP A 108 -3.40 7.40 -1.73
N LEU A 109 -2.49 7.57 -0.77
CA LEU A 109 -1.12 8.00 -1.01
C LEU A 109 -0.35 7.01 -1.89
N MET A 110 -0.59 5.71 -1.71
CA MET A 110 0.11 4.65 -2.45
C MET A 110 -0.36 4.49 -3.89
N PHE A 111 -1.65 4.67 -4.16
CA PHE A 111 -2.21 4.22 -5.44
C PHE A 111 -3.04 5.26 -6.21
N ILE A 112 -3.46 6.35 -5.58
CA ILE A 112 -4.54 7.17 -6.15
C ILE A 112 -4.13 8.63 -6.31
N MET A 113 -3.39 9.17 -5.36
CA MET A 113 -2.81 10.49 -5.50
C MET A 113 -1.77 10.50 -6.62
N THR A 114 -1.75 11.59 -7.40
CA THR A 114 -0.74 11.80 -8.44
C THR A 114 0.63 12.13 -7.83
N ALA A 115 0.63 12.97 -6.78
CA ALA A 115 1.80 13.22 -5.96
C ALA A 115 1.92 12.19 -4.82
N PRO A 116 3.13 11.76 -4.44
CA PRO A 116 4.42 12.35 -4.82
C PRO A 116 5.02 11.78 -6.11
N MET A 117 4.44 10.74 -6.71
CA MET A 117 5.08 10.02 -7.83
C MET A 117 5.33 10.91 -9.06
N ASP A 118 4.44 11.85 -9.38
CA ASP A 118 4.64 12.80 -10.47
C ASP A 118 5.68 13.90 -10.19
N LYS A 119 6.08 14.06 -8.93
CA LYS A 119 7.07 15.05 -8.48
C LYS A 119 8.44 14.46 -8.23
N LEU A 120 8.57 13.14 -8.31
CA LEU A 120 9.81 12.44 -8.12
C LEU A 120 10.37 12.07 -9.48
N ASP A 121 11.62 12.48 -9.72
CA ASP A 121 12.39 12.07 -10.88
C ASP A 121 12.94 10.66 -10.63
N LYS A 122 12.03 9.67 -10.56
CA LYS A 122 12.34 8.26 -10.33
C LYS A 122 11.68 7.43 -11.41
N GLU A 123 12.50 6.87 -12.30
CA GLU A 123 12.04 5.93 -13.31
C GLU A 123 11.64 4.58 -12.70
N ASP A 124 12.27 4.19 -11.57
CA ASP A 124 12.04 2.90 -10.91
C ASP A 124 11.09 3.01 -9.70
N TRP A 125 10.01 2.21 -9.71
CA TRP A 125 9.07 2.06 -8.59
C TRP A 125 9.34 0.77 -7.81
N VAL A 126 10.49 0.72 -7.15
CA VAL A 126 11.01 -0.46 -6.46
C VAL A 126 9.99 -1.10 -5.51
N GLU A 127 9.22 -0.28 -4.77
CA GLU A 127 8.23 -0.80 -3.82
C GLU A 127 7.04 -1.46 -4.53
N GLY A 128 6.58 -0.87 -5.63
CA GLY A 128 5.55 -1.44 -6.48
C GLY A 128 6.01 -2.74 -7.14
N ASP A 129 7.23 -2.75 -7.66
CA ASP A 129 7.84 -3.94 -8.28
C ASP A 129 7.96 -5.09 -7.28
N GLN A 130 8.37 -4.81 -6.04
CA GLN A 130 8.45 -5.82 -4.99
C GLN A 130 7.07 -6.39 -4.66
N ALA A 131 6.06 -5.53 -4.42
CA ALA A 131 4.72 -5.98 -4.06
C ALA A 131 4.04 -6.73 -5.21
N PHE A 132 4.15 -6.24 -6.44
CA PHE A 132 3.61 -6.89 -7.62
C PHE A 132 4.34 -8.19 -7.95
N GLY A 133 5.66 -8.26 -7.73
CA GLY A 133 6.44 -9.48 -7.87
C GLY A 133 5.98 -10.62 -6.95
N LEU A 134 5.50 -10.31 -5.74
CA LEU A 134 4.90 -11.30 -4.84
C LEU A 134 3.61 -11.89 -5.44
N LEU A 135 2.76 -11.05 -6.01
CA LEU A 135 1.54 -11.50 -6.70
C LEU A 135 1.90 -12.37 -7.90
N MET A 136 2.83 -11.91 -8.76
CA MET A 136 3.30 -12.66 -9.92
C MET A 136 3.84 -14.04 -9.54
N THR A 137 4.57 -14.13 -8.43
CA THR A 137 5.09 -15.41 -7.92
C THR A 137 3.94 -16.38 -7.60
N ILE A 138 2.94 -15.94 -6.85
CA ILE A 138 1.79 -16.77 -6.48
C ILE A 138 0.96 -17.17 -7.71
N VAL A 139 0.79 -16.24 -8.67
CA VAL A 139 0.09 -16.51 -9.93
C VAL A 139 0.83 -17.55 -10.77
N GLN A 140 2.16 -17.46 -10.86
CA GLN A 140 2.97 -18.46 -11.56
C GLN A 140 2.84 -19.83 -10.90
N GLU A 141 2.87 -19.90 -9.56
CA GLU A 141 2.69 -21.16 -8.83
C GLU A 141 1.29 -21.77 -9.06
N CYS A 142 0.25 -20.95 -9.20
CA CYS A 142 -1.09 -21.43 -9.58
C CYS A 142 -1.10 -22.04 -11.00
N MET A 143 -0.36 -21.44 -11.95
CA MET A 143 -0.21 -21.99 -13.30
C MET A 143 0.58 -23.29 -13.31
N ASP A 144 1.69 -23.36 -12.55
CA ASP A 144 2.55 -24.53 -12.46
C ASP A 144 1.83 -25.72 -11.80
N ALA A 145 0.94 -25.43 -10.83
CA ALA A 145 0.06 -26.42 -10.21
C ALA A 145 -1.14 -26.83 -11.09
N GLY A 146 -1.30 -26.23 -12.28
CA GLY A 146 -2.41 -26.50 -13.20
C GLY A 146 -3.76 -25.97 -12.72
N ILE A 147 -3.78 -25.08 -11.71
CA ILE A 147 -4.99 -24.43 -11.22
C ILE A 147 -5.46 -23.36 -12.20
N PHE A 148 -4.51 -22.58 -12.73
CA PHE A 148 -4.75 -21.63 -13.81
C PHE A 148 -4.27 -22.20 -15.14
N LYS A 149 -4.99 -21.91 -16.23
CA LYS A 149 -4.46 -22.14 -17.58
C LYS A 149 -3.24 -21.27 -17.83
N LYS A 150 -2.41 -21.74 -18.77
CA LYS A 150 -1.20 -21.04 -19.18
C LYS A 150 -1.56 -19.76 -19.94
N HIS A 151 -1.31 -18.64 -19.30
CA HIS A 151 -1.39 -17.29 -19.86
C HIS A 151 -0.08 -16.55 -19.59
N ASP A 152 0.03 -15.31 -20.07
CA ASP A 152 1.11 -14.43 -19.63
C ASP A 152 0.94 -14.08 -18.15
N VAL A 153 1.98 -14.30 -17.34
CA VAL A 153 1.92 -14.12 -15.88
C VAL A 153 1.75 -12.65 -15.49
N GLN A 154 2.34 -11.72 -16.25
CA GLN A 154 2.23 -10.28 -15.98
C GLN A 154 0.82 -9.80 -16.25
N ALA A 155 0.25 -10.15 -17.41
CA ALA A 155 -1.12 -9.82 -17.78
C ALA A 155 -2.14 -10.41 -16.80
N THR A 156 -1.95 -11.68 -16.40
CA THR A 156 -2.82 -12.35 -15.44
C THR A 156 -2.76 -11.68 -14.07
N SER A 157 -1.56 -11.36 -13.58
CA SER A 157 -1.36 -10.66 -12.31
C SER A 157 -1.94 -9.25 -12.34
N MET A 158 -1.77 -8.53 -13.45
CA MET A 158 -2.35 -7.19 -13.65
C MET A 158 -3.87 -7.23 -13.63
N MET A 159 -4.49 -8.20 -14.32
CA MET A 159 -5.93 -8.41 -14.29
C MET A 159 -6.43 -8.70 -12.87
N ILE A 160 -5.73 -9.58 -12.15
CA ILE A 160 -6.11 -9.96 -10.78
C ILE A 160 -6.05 -8.74 -9.86
N TRP A 161 -4.90 -8.04 -9.86
CA TRP A 161 -4.73 -6.85 -9.04
C TRP A 161 -5.73 -5.76 -9.40
N SER A 162 -5.95 -5.49 -10.70
CA SER A 162 -6.90 -4.47 -11.17
C SER A 162 -8.33 -4.75 -10.69
N GLY A 163 -8.76 -6.02 -10.69
CA GLY A 163 -10.08 -6.42 -10.18
C GLY A 163 -10.23 -6.06 -8.70
N ILE A 164 -9.28 -6.52 -7.87
CA ILE A 164 -9.28 -6.28 -6.41
C ILE A 164 -9.16 -4.79 -6.08
N HIS A 165 -8.20 -4.13 -6.73
CA HIS A 165 -7.94 -2.70 -6.55
C HIS A 165 -9.16 -1.86 -6.90
N GLY A 166 -9.82 -2.16 -8.02
CA GLY A 166 -10.96 -1.41 -8.54
C GLY A 166 -12.13 -1.33 -7.56
N TYR A 167 -12.65 -2.48 -7.12
CA TYR A 167 -13.79 -2.45 -6.19
C TYR A 167 -13.38 -1.93 -4.81
N THR A 168 -12.15 -2.18 -4.35
CA THR A 168 -11.63 -1.63 -3.08
C THR A 168 -11.61 -0.11 -3.12
N ALA A 169 -11.07 0.47 -4.20
CA ALA A 169 -11.05 1.91 -4.39
C ALA A 169 -12.47 2.51 -4.50
N LEU A 170 -13.39 1.84 -5.19
CA LEU A 170 -14.79 2.27 -5.28
C LEU A 170 -15.47 2.32 -3.90
N PHE A 171 -15.23 1.29 -3.07
CA PHE A 171 -15.75 1.22 -1.71
C PHE A 171 -15.20 2.34 -0.82
N LEU A 172 -13.87 2.46 -0.73
CA LEU A 172 -13.22 3.47 0.12
C LEU A 172 -13.60 4.91 -0.27
N ARG A 173 -13.75 5.18 -1.57
CA ARG A 173 -14.16 6.51 -2.06
C ARG A 173 -15.65 6.76 -2.04
N LYS A 174 -16.44 5.91 -1.40
CA LYS A 174 -17.90 6.04 -1.29
C LYS A 174 -18.57 6.18 -2.66
N ARG A 175 -18.04 5.48 -3.67
CA ARG A 175 -18.57 5.46 -5.06
C ARG A 175 -19.63 4.39 -5.29
N LEU A 176 -20.05 3.72 -4.22
CA LEU A 176 -21.12 2.73 -4.20
C LEU A 176 -22.49 3.33 -3.83
N GLY A 177 -22.75 4.57 -4.21
CA GLY A 177 -23.96 5.32 -3.84
C GLY A 177 -25.26 4.77 -4.46
N MET A 178 -25.16 3.90 -5.47
CA MET A 178 -26.29 3.18 -6.04
C MET A 178 -26.84 2.07 -5.11
N PHE A 179 -26.10 1.69 -4.06
CA PHE A 179 -26.53 0.69 -3.08
C PHE A 179 -26.83 1.33 -1.72
N PRO A 180 -27.83 0.80 -0.97
CA PRO A 180 -28.05 1.14 0.43
C PRO A 180 -26.78 0.94 1.26
N GLU A 181 -26.55 1.79 2.26
CA GLU A 181 -25.32 1.75 3.06
C GLU A 181 -25.09 0.40 3.76
N CYS A 182 -26.15 -0.21 4.28
CA CYS A 182 -26.11 -1.53 4.91
C CYS A 182 -25.68 -2.66 3.95
N ASP A 183 -25.85 -2.48 2.64
CA ASP A 183 -25.60 -3.51 1.64
C ASP A 183 -24.20 -3.40 1.02
N ARG A 184 -23.52 -2.26 1.17
CA ARG A 184 -22.23 -2.01 0.49
C ARG A 184 -21.14 -2.99 0.88
N GLN A 185 -20.97 -3.26 2.18
CA GLN A 185 -19.96 -4.22 2.65
C GLN A 185 -20.34 -5.66 2.26
N PRO A 186 -21.57 -6.14 2.50
CA PRO A 186 -21.99 -7.47 2.00
C PRO A 186 -21.79 -7.68 0.50
N ILE A 187 -22.11 -6.67 -0.33
CA ILE A 187 -21.91 -6.73 -1.78
C ILE A 187 -20.42 -6.85 -2.13
N MET A 188 -19.56 -6.14 -1.41
CA MET A 188 -18.11 -6.19 -1.61
C MET A 188 -17.53 -7.55 -1.25
N ASP A 189 -17.96 -8.13 -0.13
CA ASP A 189 -17.52 -9.45 0.31
C ASP A 189 -17.96 -10.53 -0.69
N GLU A 190 -19.21 -10.50 -1.15
CA GLU A 190 -19.71 -11.42 -2.17
C GLU A 190 -19.00 -11.22 -3.52
N ALA A 191 -18.70 -9.97 -3.92
CA ALA A 191 -17.96 -9.68 -5.14
C ALA A 191 -16.55 -10.27 -5.10
N PHE A 192 -15.86 -10.19 -3.95
CA PHE A 192 -14.56 -10.83 -3.75
C PHE A 192 -14.65 -12.35 -3.85
N ASP A 193 -15.62 -12.96 -3.16
CA ASP A 193 -15.79 -14.42 -3.19
C ASP A 193 -16.16 -14.92 -4.60
N LEU A 194 -17.02 -14.20 -5.33
CA LEU A 194 -17.34 -14.50 -6.73
C LEU A 194 -16.12 -14.33 -7.64
N PHE A 195 -15.32 -13.29 -7.42
CA PHE A 195 -14.08 -13.06 -8.14
C PHE A 195 -13.11 -14.24 -7.94
N CYS A 196 -12.88 -14.68 -6.71
CA CYS A 196 -12.06 -15.86 -6.41
C CYS A 196 -12.60 -17.13 -7.07
N LYS A 197 -13.92 -17.41 -6.96
CA LYS A 197 -14.55 -18.55 -7.65
C LYS A 197 -14.32 -18.49 -9.16
N THR A 198 -14.45 -17.31 -9.76
CA THR A 198 -14.21 -17.10 -11.19
C THR A 198 -12.75 -17.34 -11.56
N LEU A 199 -11.79 -16.87 -10.76
CA LEU A 199 -10.37 -17.15 -10.99
C LEU A 199 -10.09 -18.65 -10.96
N ARG A 200 -10.67 -19.38 -9.99
CA ARG A 200 -10.43 -20.82 -9.83
C ARG A 200 -10.93 -21.67 -10.99
N HIS A 201 -11.96 -21.22 -11.70
CA HIS A 201 -12.64 -22.00 -12.74
C HIS A 201 -12.50 -21.41 -14.16
N GLY A 202 -12.20 -20.12 -14.26
CA GLY A 202 -12.28 -19.33 -15.49
C GLY A 202 -10.95 -18.97 -16.13
N LEU A 203 -9.85 -18.99 -15.38
CA LEU A 203 -8.49 -18.82 -15.90
C LEU A 203 -7.92 -20.16 -16.29
#